data_AF-A0A239AXH5-F1
#
_entry.id   AF-A0A239AXH5-F1
#
_cell.length_a   1.000
_cell.length_b   1.000
_cell.length_c   1.000
_cell.angle_alpha   90.00
_cell.angle_beta   90.00
_cell.angle_gamma   90.00
#
_symmetry.space_group_name_H-M   'P 1'
#
loop_
_entity.id
_entity.type
_entity.pdbx_description
1 polymer ?
#
loop_
_entity_poly.entity_id
_entity_poly.type
_entity_poly.pdbx_seq_one_letter_code
_entity_poly.pdbx_strand_id
1 'polypeptide(L)'
;MSDDRIQQGLDSYAEHLQRTAGLAPSEEIRRRGDRRRRNRATGAAFAAVLITAAGIGAIITRGQEPDRPLPPVATSTPSASASRPSVAPSRTNTVTSNVTKLRQIGVDLESGVLIDVADDGIDLWLAVGANDVVDFTGTVRDATTEMSLVPAAVAAPNRVIIVPVARPGWCVTDTAGVPLALQPCRDGDAAQTWEVIPAGDSGQINLKGPDGEMRVDENGLVAADQSGRSGLQTIRFDR
;
A
#
# COMPACT_ATOMS: atom_id res chain seq x y z
N MET A 1 -8.36 -41.36 40.48
CA MET A 1 -8.65 -40.75 39.16
C MET A 1 -7.94 -41.61 38.14
N SER A 2 -8.68 -42.28 37.27
CA SER A 2 -8.20 -43.46 36.53
C SER A 2 -7.33 -43.09 35.33
N ASP A 3 -6.20 -43.79 35.19
CA ASP A 3 -5.19 -43.63 34.13
C ASP A 3 -5.77 -43.77 32.71
N ASP A 4 -6.91 -44.45 32.57
CA ASP A 4 -7.63 -44.65 31.31
C ASP A 4 -7.98 -43.33 30.60
N ARG A 5 -8.26 -42.26 31.36
CA ARG A 5 -8.60 -40.95 30.77
C ARG A 5 -7.39 -40.25 30.15
N ILE A 6 -6.20 -40.49 30.68
CA ILE A 6 -4.97 -39.89 30.16
C ILE A 6 -4.56 -40.59 28.88
N GLN A 7 -4.65 -41.92 28.83
CA GLN A 7 -4.37 -42.70 27.61
C GLN A 7 -5.33 -42.33 26.49
N GLN A 8 -6.63 -42.21 26.78
CA GLN A 8 -7.63 -41.82 25.77
C GLN A 8 -7.40 -40.40 25.21
N GLY A 9 -6.88 -39.48 26.04
CA GLY A 9 -6.48 -38.15 25.60
C GLY A 9 -5.26 -38.17 24.67
N LEU A 10 -4.24 -38.97 25.01
CA LEU A 10 -3.01 -39.10 24.22
C LEU A 10 -3.26 -39.75 22.85
N ASP A 11 -4.09 -40.79 22.80
CA ASP A 11 -4.45 -41.44 21.54
C ASP A 11 -5.20 -40.48 20.61
N SER A 12 -6.13 -39.68 21.15
CA SER A 12 -6.84 -38.65 20.36
C SER A 12 -5.89 -37.57 19.80
N TYR A 13 -4.86 -37.21 20.56
CA TYR A 13 -3.87 -36.22 20.15
C TYR A 13 -2.92 -36.78 19.08
N ALA A 14 -2.50 -38.03 19.21
CA ALA A 14 -1.67 -38.72 18.23
C ALA A 14 -2.40 -38.88 16.88
N GLU A 15 -3.70 -39.20 16.90
CA GLU A 15 -4.51 -39.29 15.69
C GLU A 15 -4.66 -37.92 15.00
N HIS A 16 -4.77 -36.84 15.78
CA HIS A 16 -4.84 -35.47 15.23
C HIS A 16 -3.52 -35.04 14.59
N LEU A 17 -2.38 -35.43 15.19
CA LEU A 17 -1.05 -35.18 14.62
C LEU A 17 -0.81 -35.98 13.35
N GLN A 18 -1.24 -37.25 13.28
CA GLN A 18 -1.09 -38.04 12.05
C GLN A 18 -1.94 -37.48 10.91
N ARG A 19 -3.13 -36.95 11.21
CA ARG A 19 -4.01 -36.33 10.20
C ARG A 19 -3.47 -35.00 9.67
N THR A 20 -2.64 -34.30 10.45
CA THR A 20 -2.04 -33.00 10.08
C THR A 20 -0.62 -33.13 9.51
N ALA A 21 0.13 -34.17 9.88
CA ALA A 21 1.50 -34.39 9.39
C ALA A 21 1.59 -34.96 7.96
N GLY A 22 0.48 -35.40 7.37
CA GLY A 22 0.43 -35.97 6.02
C GLY A 22 0.42 -34.95 4.87
N LEU A 23 0.24 -33.66 5.15
CA LEU A 23 0.29 -32.61 4.13
C LEU A 23 1.63 -31.91 4.23
N ALA A 24 2.59 -32.35 3.42
CA ALA A 24 3.87 -31.67 3.29
C ALA A 24 3.61 -30.17 3.00
N PRO A 25 4.25 -29.22 3.72
CA PRO A 25 4.03 -27.78 3.51
C PRO A 25 4.19 -27.33 2.05
N SER A 26 4.99 -28.07 1.28
CA SER A 26 5.22 -27.84 -0.15
C SER A 26 4.00 -28.12 -1.04
N GLU A 27 3.11 -29.04 -0.67
CA GLU A 27 1.90 -29.32 -1.47
C GLU A 27 0.81 -28.27 -1.27
N GLU A 28 0.64 -27.74 -0.05
CA GLU A 28 -0.30 -26.64 0.20
C GLU A 28 0.16 -25.34 -0.50
N ILE A 29 1.48 -25.07 -0.52
CA ILE A 29 2.06 -23.95 -1.27
C ILE A 29 1.81 -24.11 -2.79
N ARG A 30 1.96 -25.32 -3.34
CA ARG A 30 1.66 -25.59 -4.76
C ARG A 30 0.16 -25.43 -5.06
N ARG A 31 -0.71 -25.90 -4.17
CA ARG A 31 -2.16 -25.82 -4.34
C ARG A 31 -2.68 -24.38 -4.34
N ARG A 32 -2.08 -23.49 -3.53
CA ARG A 32 -2.39 -22.04 -3.58
C ARG A 32 -1.86 -21.37 -4.85
N GLY A 33 -0.67 -21.74 -5.31
CA GLY A 33 -0.10 -21.25 -6.59
C GLY A 33 -0.97 -21.59 -7.80
N ASP A 34 -1.53 -22.80 -7.86
CA ASP A 34 -2.37 -23.26 -8.97
C ASP A 34 -3.74 -22.57 -9.05
N ARG A 35 -4.30 -22.09 -7.92
CA ARG A 35 -5.51 -21.26 -7.94
C ARG A 35 -5.25 -19.91 -8.60
N ARG A 36 -4.09 -19.29 -8.33
CA ARG A 36 -3.70 -18.00 -8.94
C ARG A 36 -3.59 -18.08 -10.47
N ARG A 37 -3.06 -19.18 -11.02
CA ARG A 37 -3.00 -19.39 -12.48
C ARG A 37 -4.36 -19.58 -13.13
N ARG A 38 -5.28 -20.30 -12.48
CA ARG A 38 -6.62 -20.53 -13.02
C ARG A 38 -7.46 -19.26 -13.04
N ASN A 39 -7.38 -18.44 -12.01
CA ASN A 39 -8.15 -17.18 -11.96
C ASN A 39 -7.67 -16.15 -13.00
N ARG A 40 -6.38 -16.15 -13.35
CA ARG A 40 -5.84 -15.31 -14.44
C ARG A 40 -6.29 -15.77 -15.83
N ALA A 41 -6.56 -17.06 -16.02
CA ALA A 41 -7.04 -17.58 -17.31
C ALA A 41 -8.53 -17.28 -17.56
N THR A 42 -9.35 -17.15 -16.51
CA THR A 42 -10.79 -16.91 -16.64
C THR A 42 -11.12 -15.43 -16.90
N GLY A 43 -10.24 -14.49 -16.53
CA GLY A 43 -10.46 -13.04 -16.71
C GLY A 43 -10.28 -12.52 -18.15
N ALA A 44 -9.66 -13.30 -19.04
CA ALA A 44 -9.37 -12.87 -20.42
C ALA A 44 -10.54 -13.10 -21.41
N ALA A 45 -11.65 -13.70 -20.99
CA ALA A 45 -12.73 -14.12 -21.90
C ALA A 45 -13.95 -13.17 -21.94
N PHE A 46 -14.01 -12.11 -21.14
CA PHE A 46 -15.21 -11.24 -21.03
C PHE A 46 -15.02 -9.79 -21.51
N ALA A 47 -13.97 -9.48 -22.28
CA ALA A 47 -13.75 -8.14 -22.84
C ALA A 47 -14.10 -8.02 -24.34
N ALA A 48 -15.02 -8.85 -24.85
CA ALA A 48 -15.32 -8.90 -26.28
C ALA A 48 -16.81 -9.06 -26.64
N VAL A 49 -17.76 -8.57 -25.84
CA VAL A 49 -19.14 -8.34 -26.33
C VAL A 49 -19.75 -7.19 -25.55
N LEU A 50 -19.90 -6.01 -26.18
CA LEU A 50 -20.99 -5.03 -26.02
C LEU A 50 -20.62 -3.65 -26.63
N ILE A 51 -20.31 -3.62 -27.93
CA ILE A 51 -20.48 -2.39 -28.73
C ILE A 51 -21.22 -2.77 -30.01
N THR A 52 -22.54 -2.97 -29.90
CA THR A 52 -23.44 -2.87 -31.04
C THR A 52 -24.86 -2.68 -30.52
N ALA A 53 -25.35 -1.43 -30.53
CA ALA A 53 -26.64 -1.06 -31.12
C ALA A 53 -27.11 0.32 -30.64
N ALA A 54 -27.42 1.18 -31.64
CA ALA A 54 -28.29 2.36 -31.60
C ALA A 54 -27.82 3.57 -30.76
N GLY A 55 -27.81 4.80 -31.27
CA GLY A 55 -28.29 5.32 -32.54
C GLY A 55 -28.36 6.86 -32.47
N ILE A 56 -27.97 7.50 -33.56
CA ILE A 56 -28.57 8.72 -34.16
C ILE A 56 -28.80 9.95 -33.25
N GLY A 57 -27.98 10.98 -33.49
CA GLY A 57 -28.50 12.32 -33.80
C GLY A 57 -28.18 13.45 -32.82
N ALA A 58 -27.27 14.37 -33.20
CA ALA A 58 -27.62 15.75 -33.55
C ALA A 58 -26.38 16.65 -33.82
N ILE A 59 -26.30 17.16 -35.05
CA ILE A 59 -26.15 18.58 -35.45
C ILE A 59 -24.91 19.38 -34.96
N ILE A 60 -23.95 19.55 -35.90
CA ILE A 60 -23.33 20.79 -36.42
C ILE A 60 -23.37 22.04 -35.51
N THR A 61 -22.18 22.56 -35.15
CA THR A 61 -21.84 23.98 -35.33
C THR A 61 -20.38 24.16 -35.77
N ARG A 62 -20.22 24.86 -36.90
CA ARG A 62 -18.99 25.43 -37.46
C ARG A 62 -18.64 26.73 -36.74
N GLY A 63 -17.34 27.05 -36.72
CA GLY A 63 -16.78 28.36 -36.38
C GLY A 63 -15.90 28.26 -35.14
N GLN A 64 -14.69 28.81 -35.05
CA GLN A 64 -14.09 29.91 -35.78
C GLN A 64 -12.64 29.99 -35.26
N GLU A 65 -11.66 29.89 -36.16
CA GLU A 65 -10.29 30.39 -35.99
C GLU A 65 -10.22 31.62 -36.92
N PRO A 66 -9.59 32.76 -36.60
CA PRO A 66 -8.31 32.90 -35.91
C PRO A 66 -8.25 34.06 -34.89
N ASP A 67 -7.25 34.05 -34.00
CA ASP A 67 -6.29 35.15 -33.91
C ASP A 67 -5.26 34.92 -32.81
N ARG A 68 -4.00 35.03 -33.20
CA ARG A 68 -2.82 34.91 -32.35
C ARG A 68 -2.14 36.29 -32.28
N PRO A 69 -2.28 37.03 -31.17
CA PRO A 69 -1.43 38.18 -30.91
C PRO A 69 -0.08 37.78 -30.29
N LEU A 70 0.97 38.41 -30.78
CA LEU A 70 2.38 38.27 -30.40
C LEU A 70 2.66 38.55 -28.91
N PRO A 71 3.74 37.99 -28.35
CA PRO A 71 4.16 38.23 -26.98
C PRO A 71 4.86 39.59 -26.81
N PRO A 72 4.63 40.33 -25.70
CA PRO A 72 5.47 41.46 -25.32
C PRO A 72 6.78 41.01 -24.68
N VAL A 73 7.86 41.65 -25.14
CA VAL A 73 9.22 41.65 -24.57
C VAL A 73 9.24 42.49 -23.29
N ALA A 74 9.76 41.96 -22.18
CA ALA A 74 10.35 42.72 -21.06
C ALA A 74 11.16 41.78 -20.15
N THR A 75 12.49 41.89 -20.14
CA THR A 75 13.33 42.66 -19.19
C THR A 75 13.87 41.77 -18.07
N SER A 76 15.13 41.33 -18.25
CA SER A 76 15.95 40.62 -17.26
C SER A 76 16.13 41.45 -15.98
N THR A 77 15.62 40.94 -14.87
CA THR A 77 15.81 41.49 -13.52
C THR A 77 17.09 40.91 -12.90
N PRO A 78 17.93 41.70 -12.22
CA PRO A 78 19.21 41.23 -11.68
C PRO A 78 19.02 40.20 -10.56
N SER A 79 19.86 39.17 -10.64
CA SER A 79 19.99 38.10 -9.67
C SER A 79 20.64 38.62 -8.38
N ALA A 80 19.85 38.79 -7.33
CA ALA A 80 20.36 38.99 -5.98
C ALA A 80 20.71 37.62 -5.38
N SER A 81 22.01 37.31 -5.35
CA SER A 81 22.53 36.16 -4.59
C SER A 81 22.38 36.46 -3.09
N ALA A 82 21.27 36.03 -2.51
CA ALA A 82 21.14 35.95 -1.07
C ALA A 82 22.03 34.81 -0.57
N SER A 83 23.10 35.15 0.14
CA SER A 83 23.97 34.22 0.84
C SER A 83 23.13 33.35 1.77
N ARG A 84 22.92 32.10 1.36
CA ARG A 84 22.22 31.09 2.15
C ARG A 84 22.99 30.90 3.46
N PRO A 85 22.41 31.14 4.65
CA PRO A 85 23.05 30.77 5.89
C PRO A 85 23.29 29.25 5.86
N SER A 86 24.57 28.87 5.80
CA SER A 86 25.01 27.50 5.93
C SER A 86 24.80 27.09 7.39
N VAL A 87 23.57 26.74 7.73
CA VAL A 87 23.25 26.09 9.00
C VAL A 87 23.92 24.72 8.97
N ALA A 88 24.99 24.58 9.74
CA ALA A 88 25.61 23.28 9.96
C ALA A 88 24.53 22.29 10.45
N PRO A 89 24.42 21.09 9.88
CA PRO A 89 23.46 20.11 10.34
C PRO A 89 23.83 19.72 11.77
N SER A 90 23.07 20.20 12.75
CA SER A 90 23.07 19.63 14.08
C SER A 90 22.71 18.17 13.93
N ARG A 91 23.71 17.29 14.07
CA ARG A 91 23.54 15.84 14.11
C ARG A 91 22.85 15.50 15.43
N THR A 92 21.55 15.74 15.50
CA THR A 92 20.72 15.05 16.46
C THR A 92 20.77 13.58 16.09
N ASN A 93 21.20 12.74 17.03
CA ASN A 93 21.15 11.29 16.88
C ASN A 93 19.68 10.89 16.87
N THR A 94 19.02 11.02 15.72
CA THR A 94 17.62 10.63 15.56
C THR A 94 17.54 9.12 15.72
N VAL A 95 16.87 8.68 16.77
CA VAL A 95 16.67 7.25 17.03
C VAL A 95 15.78 6.71 15.92
N THR A 96 16.25 5.69 15.21
CA THR A 96 15.50 5.04 14.13
C THR A 96 14.87 3.74 14.64
N SER A 97 13.66 3.44 14.17
CA SER A 97 12.95 2.21 14.46
C SER A 97 13.76 0.98 14.06
N ASN A 98 13.78 -0.03 14.93
CA ASN A 98 14.34 -1.34 14.58
C ASN A 98 13.36 -2.12 13.70
N VAL A 99 13.70 -2.26 12.42
CA VAL A 99 12.91 -2.95 11.38
C VAL A 99 13.48 -4.33 11.00
N THR A 100 14.39 -4.88 11.80
CA THR A 100 15.06 -6.17 11.48
C THR A 100 14.06 -7.29 11.24
N LYS A 101 12.99 -7.37 12.05
CA LYS A 101 11.95 -8.38 11.91
C LYS A 101 11.18 -8.23 10.59
N LEU A 102 10.92 -7.00 10.15
CA LEU A 102 10.23 -6.73 8.88
C LEU A 102 11.04 -7.24 7.69
N ARG A 103 12.36 -7.01 7.69
CA ARG A 103 13.25 -7.55 6.66
C ARG A 103 13.29 -9.08 6.67
N GLN A 104 13.27 -9.71 7.84
CA GLN A 104 13.27 -11.17 7.98
C GLN A 104 12.01 -11.83 7.40
N ILE A 105 10.86 -11.17 7.49
CA ILE A 105 9.59 -11.67 6.93
C ILE A 105 9.35 -11.23 5.48
N GLY A 106 10.33 -10.57 4.85
CA GLY A 106 10.29 -10.21 3.43
C GLY A 106 9.54 -8.92 3.10
N VAL A 107 9.30 -8.03 4.07
CA VAL A 107 8.80 -6.68 3.77
C VAL A 107 9.90 -5.89 3.08
N ASP A 108 9.63 -5.44 1.85
CA ASP A 108 10.54 -4.59 1.09
C ASP A 108 10.51 -3.16 1.68
N LEU A 109 11.65 -2.71 2.20
CA LEU A 109 11.84 -1.39 2.82
C LEU A 109 12.81 -0.56 1.97
N GLU A 110 12.64 0.76 1.99
CA GLU A 110 13.53 1.74 1.33
C GLU A 110 13.64 1.54 -0.20
N SER A 111 12.64 0.89 -0.79
CA SER A 111 12.51 0.65 -2.22
C SER A 111 11.07 0.93 -2.67
N GLY A 112 10.88 1.22 -3.95
CA GLY A 112 9.56 1.34 -4.56
C GLY A 112 8.75 0.05 -4.44
N VAL A 113 7.55 0.15 -3.88
CA VAL A 113 6.58 -0.92 -3.71
C VAL A 113 5.17 -0.42 -4.04
N LEU A 114 4.32 -1.33 -4.49
CA LEU A 114 2.88 -1.21 -4.40
C LEU A 114 2.43 -1.78 -3.05
N ILE A 115 1.47 -1.12 -2.40
CA ILE A 115 0.80 -1.63 -1.20
C ILE A 115 -0.60 -2.03 -1.62
N ASP A 116 -0.94 -3.30 -1.45
CA ASP A 116 -2.11 -3.96 -2.02
C ASP A 116 -2.84 -4.79 -0.96
N VAL A 117 -4.12 -5.10 -1.15
CA VAL A 117 -4.87 -6.02 -0.28
C VAL A 117 -4.58 -7.45 -0.71
N ALA A 118 -4.10 -8.30 0.20
CA ALA A 118 -3.72 -9.64 -0.17
C ALA A 118 -4.93 -10.52 -0.49
N ASP A 119 -4.79 -11.33 -1.55
CA ASP A 119 -5.71 -12.41 -1.95
C ASP A 119 -7.17 -11.97 -2.19
N ASP A 120 -7.41 -10.70 -2.49
CA ASP A 120 -8.73 -10.19 -2.85
C ASP A 120 -9.11 -10.43 -4.32
N GLY A 121 -8.11 -10.57 -5.18
CA GLY A 121 -8.27 -10.72 -6.62
C GLY A 121 -8.57 -9.41 -7.36
N ILE A 122 -8.38 -8.26 -6.72
CA ILE A 122 -8.65 -6.93 -7.28
C ILE A 122 -7.35 -6.11 -7.18
N ASP A 123 -6.92 -5.52 -8.29
CA ASP A 123 -5.75 -4.63 -8.26
C ASP A 123 -6.17 -3.24 -7.75
N LEU A 124 -6.27 -3.09 -6.43
CA LEU A 124 -6.50 -1.83 -5.73
C LEU A 124 -5.30 -1.52 -4.86
N TRP A 125 -4.48 -0.58 -5.29
CA TRP A 125 -3.25 -0.20 -4.60
C TRP A 125 -3.39 1.15 -3.90
N LEU A 126 -2.68 1.31 -2.79
CA LEU A 126 -2.53 2.60 -2.14
C LEU A 126 -1.96 3.61 -3.15
N ALA A 127 -2.67 4.71 -3.36
CA ALA A 127 -2.37 5.70 -4.37
C ALA A 127 -2.49 7.12 -3.81
N VAL A 128 -1.65 8.02 -4.32
CA VAL A 128 -1.79 9.46 -4.11
C VAL A 128 -2.72 10.03 -5.19
N GLY A 129 -3.89 10.47 -4.77
CA GLY A 129 -4.89 11.12 -5.62
C GLY A 129 -4.72 12.64 -5.73
N ALA A 130 -5.76 13.29 -6.24
CA ALA A 130 -5.86 14.74 -6.27
C ALA A 130 -5.96 15.33 -4.85
N ASN A 131 -5.55 16.58 -4.68
CA ASN A 131 -5.62 17.32 -3.41
C ASN A 131 -4.92 16.62 -2.24
N ASP A 132 -3.82 15.91 -2.51
CA ASP A 132 -2.99 15.27 -1.48
C ASP A 132 -3.76 14.23 -0.65
N VAL A 133 -4.78 13.63 -1.25
CA VAL A 133 -5.55 12.51 -0.69
C VAL A 133 -4.82 11.20 -0.97
N VAL A 134 -4.80 10.29 -0.01
CA VAL A 134 -4.23 8.95 -0.16
C VAL A 134 -5.29 7.89 0.13
N ASP A 135 -5.49 6.99 -0.83
CA ASP A 135 -6.55 5.98 -0.78
C ASP A 135 -6.19 4.73 -1.60
N PHE A 136 -6.87 3.60 -1.39
CA PHE A 136 -6.76 2.40 -2.22
C PHE A 136 -7.59 2.56 -3.49
N THR A 137 -7.11 3.38 -4.42
CA THR A 137 -7.78 3.67 -5.70
C THR A 137 -6.90 3.41 -6.92
N GLY A 138 -5.63 3.05 -6.68
CA GLY A 138 -4.64 2.82 -7.72
C GLY A 138 -4.91 1.53 -8.47
N THR A 139 -5.10 1.62 -9.78
CA THR A 139 -5.31 0.46 -10.67
C THR A 139 -4.21 0.32 -11.74
N VAL A 140 -3.24 1.24 -11.72
CA VAL A 140 -2.15 1.33 -12.70
C VAL A 140 -0.82 1.54 -11.99
N ARG A 141 0.24 0.94 -12.53
CA ARG A 141 1.58 0.94 -11.94
C ARG A 141 2.31 2.16 -12.44
N ASP A 142 2.23 3.24 -11.68
CA ASP A 142 2.81 4.53 -12.02
C ASP A 142 3.28 5.29 -10.77
N ALA A 143 3.72 6.53 -10.99
CA ALA A 143 4.24 7.41 -9.95
C ALA A 143 3.26 7.70 -8.80
N THR A 144 1.95 7.50 -9.01
CA THR A 144 0.93 7.73 -7.98
C THR A 144 0.78 6.55 -7.02
N THR A 145 1.12 5.33 -7.46
CA THR A 145 1.00 4.10 -6.68
C THR A 145 2.33 3.59 -6.13
N GLU A 146 3.46 4.15 -6.60
CA GLU A 146 4.78 3.81 -6.09
C GLU A 146 5.04 4.43 -4.70
N MET A 147 5.06 3.57 -3.68
CA MET A 147 5.32 3.91 -2.28
C MET A 147 6.67 3.37 -1.82
N SER A 148 7.19 3.87 -0.71
CA SER A 148 8.37 3.33 -0.03
C SER A 148 8.11 3.30 1.47
N LEU A 149 8.39 2.16 2.11
CA LEU A 149 8.36 2.00 3.56
C LEU A 149 9.74 2.34 4.13
N VAL A 150 9.83 3.40 4.92
CA VAL A 150 11.11 3.87 5.51
C VAL A 150 11.05 3.72 7.03
N PRO A 151 12.10 3.25 7.71
CA PRO A 151 12.13 3.17 9.17
C PRO A 151 11.83 4.54 9.81
N ALA A 152 10.85 4.59 10.71
CA ALA A 152 10.45 5.84 11.35
C ALA A 152 11.48 6.32 12.40
N ALA A 153 11.55 7.62 12.62
CA ALA A 153 12.40 8.28 13.61
C ALA A 153 11.88 8.14 15.05
N VAL A 154 11.65 6.90 15.51
CA VAL A 154 11.10 6.58 16.83
C VAL A 154 11.82 5.42 17.51
N ALA A 155 11.87 5.44 18.84
CA ALA A 155 12.45 4.38 19.68
C ALA A 155 11.50 3.17 19.89
N ALA A 156 10.78 2.78 18.84
CA ALA A 156 9.86 1.63 18.87
C ALA A 156 10.15 0.71 17.67
N PRO A 157 10.06 -0.62 17.80
CA PRO A 157 10.32 -1.54 16.70
C PRO A 157 9.19 -1.56 15.67
N ASN A 158 9.50 -2.01 14.45
CA ASN A 158 8.55 -2.21 13.35
C ASN A 158 7.69 -0.97 13.05
N ARG A 159 8.27 0.22 13.19
CA ARG A 159 7.64 1.49 12.86
C ARG A 159 8.21 2.02 11.57
N VAL A 160 7.33 2.38 10.66
CA VAL A 160 7.69 2.94 9.35
C VAL A 160 6.92 4.23 9.10
N ILE A 161 7.46 5.06 8.23
CA ILE A 161 6.72 6.08 7.50
C ILE A 161 6.49 5.57 6.07
N ILE A 162 5.38 5.96 5.46
CA ILE A 162 5.05 5.60 4.07
C ILE A 162 5.27 6.86 3.22
N VAL A 163 6.17 6.76 2.25
CA VAL A 163 6.59 7.89 1.41
C VAL A 163 6.28 7.59 -0.05
N PRO A 164 5.48 8.41 -0.76
CA PRO A 164 5.33 8.27 -2.20
C PRO A 164 6.67 8.58 -2.88
N VAL A 165 7.15 7.68 -3.74
CA VAL A 165 8.48 7.82 -4.38
C VAL A 165 8.54 9.07 -5.26
N ALA A 166 7.43 9.40 -5.93
CA ALA A 166 7.31 10.61 -6.74
C ALA A 166 7.26 11.92 -5.93
N ARG A 167 7.09 11.86 -4.61
CA ARG A 167 6.97 13.02 -3.71
C ARG A 167 7.85 12.86 -2.46
N PRO A 168 9.18 12.88 -2.61
CA PRO A 168 10.08 12.78 -1.47
C PRO A 168 9.84 13.94 -0.48
N GLY A 169 9.92 13.63 0.81
CA GLY A 169 9.65 14.59 1.90
C GLY A 169 8.18 14.73 2.26
N TRP A 170 7.28 13.96 1.63
CA TRP A 170 5.87 13.84 2.01
C TRP A 170 5.56 12.44 2.52
N CYS A 171 4.72 12.36 3.54
CA CYS A 171 4.40 11.15 4.30
C CYS A 171 2.89 10.93 4.34
N VAL A 172 2.46 9.68 4.14
CA VAL A 172 1.06 9.28 4.37
C VAL A 172 0.77 9.42 5.86
N THR A 173 -0.26 10.20 6.17
CA THR A 173 -0.65 10.60 7.51
C THR A 173 -2.01 10.01 7.83
N ASP A 174 -2.08 9.26 8.93
CA ASP A 174 -3.31 8.80 9.54
C ASP A 174 -4.07 10.02 10.09
N THR A 175 -5.23 10.25 9.48
CA THR A 175 -6.16 11.30 9.91
C THR A 175 -7.36 10.63 10.54
N ALA A 176 -8.07 11.33 11.43
CA ALA A 176 -9.24 10.80 12.15
C ALA A 176 -10.43 10.35 11.26
N GLY A 177 -10.28 10.36 9.95
CA GLY A 177 -11.20 9.79 8.99
C GLY A 177 -10.46 9.30 7.74
N VAL A 178 -11.20 8.56 6.92
CA VAL A 178 -10.81 8.19 5.56
C VAL A 178 -11.35 9.22 4.56
N PRO A 179 -10.64 9.48 3.46
CA PRO A 179 -9.34 8.93 3.08
C PRO A 179 -8.18 9.54 3.89
N LEU A 180 -6.98 8.97 3.76
CA LEU A 180 -5.76 9.47 4.43
C LEU A 180 -5.30 10.77 3.76
N ALA A 181 -4.43 11.50 4.46
CA ALA A 181 -3.81 12.71 3.93
C ALA A 181 -2.33 12.50 3.62
N LEU A 182 -1.83 13.20 2.63
CA LEU A 182 -0.41 13.35 2.38
C LEU A 182 0.07 14.69 2.97
N GLN A 183 1.04 14.64 3.89
CA GLN A 183 1.56 15.84 4.57
C GLN A 183 3.10 15.85 4.53
N PRO A 184 3.76 17.01 4.72
CA PRO A 184 5.22 17.05 4.85
C PRO A 184 5.68 16.14 6.00
N CYS A 185 6.70 15.33 5.77
CA CYS A 185 7.23 14.42 6.77
C CYS A 185 7.77 15.17 8.00
N ARG A 186 7.47 14.62 9.19
CA ARG A 186 7.88 15.15 10.48
C ARG A 186 8.42 14.00 11.33
N ASP A 187 9.68 14.10 11.72
CA ASP A 187 10.33 13.08 12.54
C ASP A 187 9.58 12.87 13.86
N GLY A 188 9.23 11.61 14.14
CA GLY A 188 8.54 11.22 15.37
C GLY A 188 7.05 11.56 15.42
N ASP A 189 6.46 12.07 14.34
CA ASP A 189 5.01 12.34 14.29
C ASP A 189 4.24 11.01 14.33
N ALA A 190 3.41 10.86 15.36
CA ALA A 190 2.62 9.65 15.59
C ALA A 190 1.61 9.40 14.46
N ALA A 191 1.05 10.45 13.85
CA ALA A 191 0.11 10.34 12.75
C ALA A 191 0.77 9.85 11.45
N GLN A 192 2.08 10.06 11.30
CA GLN A 192 2.84 9.60 10.13
C GLN A 192 3.54 8.25 10.39
N THR A 193 3.51 7.77 11.62
CA THR A 193 4.22 6.58 12.07
C THR A 193 3.28 5.37 12.10
N TRP A 194 3.50 4.45 11.18
CA TRP A 194 2.73 3.23 11.04
C TRP A 194 3.43 2.05 11.71
N GLU A 195 2.69 1.33 12.55
CA GLU A 195 3.09 0.01 13.02
C GLU A 195 2.83 -1.04 11.95
N VAL A 196 3.88 -1.76 11.56
CA VAL A 196 3.77 -2.90 10.67
C VAL A 196 3.59 -4.17 11.51
N ILE A 197 2.38 -4.73 11.49
CA ILE A 197 2.01 -5.94 12.21
C ILE A 197 2.06 -7.11 11.22
N PRO A 198 2.93 -8.12 11.40
CA PRO A 198 2.91 -9.29 10.54
C PRO A 198 1.55 -10.00 10.60
N ALA A 199 0.94 -10.23 9.44
CA ALA A 199 -0.33 -10.93 9.29
C ALA A 199 -0.08 -12.25 8.55
N GLY A 200 -0.39 -13.38 9.18
CA GLY A 200 -0.20 -14.70 8.56
C GLY A 200 1.26 -15.10 8.30
N ASP A 201 1.45 -16.07 7.40
CA ASP A 201 2.73 -16.74 7.08
C ASP A 201 3.32 -16.33 5.72
N SER A 202 2.58 -15.55 4.92
CA SER A 202 2.85 -15.32 3.50
C SER A 202 3.35 -13.91 3.18
N GLY A 203 4.01 -13.23 4.14
CA GLY A 203 4.49 -11.86 3.97
C GLY A 203 3.39 -10.79 3.98
N GLN A 204 2.17 -11.15 4.40
CA GLN A 204 1.10 -10.17 4.60
C GLN A 204 1.38 -9.36 5.88
N ILE A 205 0.91 -8.13 5.90
CA ILE A 205 1.08 -7.18 7.00
C ILE A 205 -0.21 -6.41 7.23
N ASN A 206 -0.47 -6.00 8.46
CA ASN A 206 -1.42 -4.94 8.74
C ASN A 206 -0.63 -3.66 9.03
N LEU A 207 -1.20 -2.52 8.64
CA LEU A 207 -0.67 -1.21 8.97
C LEU A 207 -1.59 -0.59 10.02
N LYS A 208 -1.03 -0.22 11.17
CA LYS A 208 -1.77 0.41 12.26
C LYS A 208 -1.22 1.78 12.57
N GLY A 209 -2.06 2.80 12.42
CA GLY A 209 -1.79 4.17 12.84
C GLY A 209 -2.46 4.49 14.20
N PRO A 210 -2.44 5.76 14.65
CA PRO A 210 -3.14 6.20 15.86
C PRO A 210 -4.66 6.00 15.83
N ASP A 211 -5.30 6.12 14.67
CA ASP A 211 -6.77 6.05 14.53
C ASP A 211 -7.27 4.63 14.21
N GLY A 212 -6.36 3.68 14.02
CA GLY A 212 -6.70 2.26 13.95
C GLY A 212 -5.83 1.44 13.00
N GLU A 213 -6.26 0.20 12.80
CA GLU A 213 -5.72 -0.63 11.72
C GLU A 213 -6.36 -0.21 10.40
N MET A 214 -5.54 -0.04 9.37
CA MET A 214 -5.97 0.26 8.00
C MET A 214 -6.89 -0.85 7.48
N ARG A 215 -8.08 -0.45 7.00
CA ARG A 215 -9.08 -1.35 6.43
C ARG A 215 -9.46 -0.89 5.04
N VAL A 216 -9.68 -1.85 4.14
CA VAL A 216 -9.96 -1.59 2.72
C VAL A 216 -11.18 -2.41 2.28
N ASP A 217 -12.14 -1.79 1.61
CA ASP A 217 -13.25 -2.47 0.95
C ASP A 217 -13.11 -2.43 -0.59
N GLU A 218 -14.19 -2.70 -1.32
CA GLU A 218 -14.17 -2.67 -2.79
C GLU A 218 -14.07 -1.26 -3.40
N ASN A 219 -14.28 -0.21 -2.60
CA ASN A 219 -14.29 1.19 -3.02
C ASN A 219 -13.08 1.99 -2.50
N GLY A 220 -12.30 1.44 -1.57
CA GLY A 220 -11.09 2.07 -1.04
C GLY A 220 -10.97 1.89 0.48
N LEU A 221 -10.36 2.86 1.14
CA LEU A 221 -10.23 2.88 2.58
C LEU A 221 -11.57 3.07 3.27
N VAL A 222 -11.76 2.33 4.35
CA VAL A 222 -12.92 2.46 5.24
C VAL A 222 -12.45 2.76 6.67
N ALA A 223 -13.33 3.38 7.45
CA ALA A 223 -13.02 3.67 8.84
C ALA A 223 -12.72 2.39 9.63
N ALA A 224 -11.88 2.49 10.67
CA ALA A 224 -11.39 1.33 11.42
C ALA A 224 -12.51 0.53 12.11
N ASP A 225 -13.66 1.14 12.39
CA ASP A 225 -14.85 0.53 12.98
C ASP A 225 -15.81 -0.08 11.93
N GLN A 226 -15.55 0.11 10.64
CA GLN A 226 -16.35 -0.43 9.55
C GLN A 226 -15.84 -1.80 9.07
N SER A 227 -16.72 -2.55 8.41
CA SER A 227 -16.36 -3.82 7.79
C SER A 227 -15.48 -3.58 6.56
N GLY A 228 -14.20 -3.87 6.69
CA GLY A 228 -13.23 -3.88 5.59
C GLY A 228 -12.27 -5.05 5.74
N ARG A 229 -11.46 -5.30 4.72
CA ARG A 229 -10.37 -6.26 4.72
C ARG A 229 -9.12 -5.64 5.34
N SER A 230 -8.32 -6.50 5.96
CA SER A 230 -6.92 -6.22 6.29
C SER A 230 -6.07 -7.38 5.77
N GLY A 231 -4.78 -7.42 6.09
CA GLY A 231 -3.83 -8.31 5.43
C GLY A 231 -3.37 -7.70 4.10
N LEU A 232 -2.59 -6.64 4.20
CA LEU A 232 -1.94 -5.97 3.06
C LEU A 232 -0.68 -6.75 2.64
N GLN A 233 -0.22 -6.54 1.42
CA GLN A 233 1.04 -7.06 0.92
C GLN A 233 1.86 -5.95 0.24
N THR A 234 3.19 -6.05 0.32
CA THR A 234 4.08 -5.20 -0.49
C THR A 234 4.52 -5.95 -1.73
N ILE A 235 4.32 -5.36 -2.91
CA ILE A 235 4.78 -5.90 -4.19
C ILE A 235 5.84 -4.95 -4.74
N ARG A 236 7.04 -5.45 -5.09
CA ARG A 236 8.07 -4.58 -5.65
C ARG A 236 7.58 -3.84 -6.89
N PHE A 237 7.92 -2.56 -6.98
CA PHE A 237 7.43 -1.70 -8.05
C PHE A 237 8.05 -2.05 -9.42
N ASP A 238 9.22 -2.68 -9.44
CA ASP A 238 9.96 -3.07 -10.65
C ASP A 238 9.62 -4.47 -11.20
N ARG A 239 8.71 -5.20 -10.54
CA ARG A 239 8.35 -6.60 -10.87
C ARG A 239 6.97 -6.77 -11.49
#